data_AF-A0A8H4TCN4-F1
#
_entry.id   AF-A0A8H4TCN4-F1
#
_cell.length_a   1.000
_cell.length_b   1.000
_cell.length_c   1.000
_cell.angle_alpha   90.00
_cell.angle_beta   90.00
_cell.angle_gamma   90.00
#
_symmetry.space_group_name_H-M   'P 1'
#
loop_
_entity.id
_entity.type
_entity.pdbx_description
1 polymer ?
#
loop_
_entity_poly.entity_id
_entity_poly.type
_entity_poly.pdbx_seq_one_letter_code
_entity_poly.pdbx_strand_id
1 'polypeptide(L)'
;MRAIFVARGPAFPHAPNSRVEEFENVNVYNLICDSIGIKPLPNNGTLHLPFTTIGLHSDDDTPGLDTPTDPPQTAATISPSPSPSIKSTSPAPAATPPSHEIPAESSSDPDDEGNEEVDEETSSLQSFYDGVKDTLSSIKDWFGQLFSAEEDNHSPS
;
A
#
# COMPACT_ATOMS: atom_id res chain seq x y z
N MET A 1 6.58 -4.39 16.31
CA MET A 1 7.44 -3.60 15.40
C MET A 1 6.67 -2.34 15.05
N ARG A 2 7.28 -1.15 15.11
CA ARG A 2 6.64 0.12 14.77
C ARG A 2 7.11 0.58 13.38
N ALA A 3 6.23 1.21 12.63
CA ALA A 3 6.52 1.73 11.29
C ALA A 3 6.62 3.26 11.31
N ILE A 4 7.23 3.83 10.27
CA ILE A 4 7.37 5.28 10.09
C ILE A 4 6.29 5.73 9.10
N PHE A 5 5.66 6.86 9.39
CA PHE A 5 4.74 7.54 8.49
C PHE A 5 5.19 8.99 8.28
N VAL A 6 5.30 9.41 7.02
CA VAL A 6 5.63 10.78 6.63
C VAL A 6 4.72 11.18 5.48
N ALA A 7 4.07 12.33 5.60
CA ALA A 7 3.18 12.87 4.56
C ALA A 7 3.51 14.34 4.29
N ARG A 8 3.41 14.74 3.02
CA ARG A 8 3.54 16.13 2.56
C ARG A 8 2.67 16.32 1.33
N GLY A 9 1.86 17.37 1.32
CA GLY A 9 1.03 17.71 0.17
C GLY A 9 -0.02 18.76 0.51
N PRO A 10 -0.78 19.24 -0.48
CA PRO A 10 -1.81 20.26 -0.27
C PRO A 10 -2.95 19.77 0.63
N ALA A 11 -3.26 18.47 0.60
CA ALA A 11 -4.24 17.84 1.49
C ALA A 11 -3.79 17.77 2.96
N PHE A 12 -2.53 18.13 3.25
CA PHE A 12 -1.92 18.11 4.57
C PHE A 12 -1.51 19.54 4.97
N PRO A 13 -2.47 20.42 5.32
CA PRO A 13 -2.22 21.82 5.66
C PRO A 13 -1.71 21.94 7.10
N HIS A 14 -0.52 21.43 7.37
CA HIS A 14 0.17 21.60 8.65
C HIS A 14 1.53 22.26 8.45
N ALA A 15 2.11 22.76 9.55
CA ALA A 15 3.45 23.31 9.50
C ALA A 15 4.47 22.24 9.03
N PRO A 16 5.57 22.65 8.38
CA PRO A 16 6.66 21.73 8.09
C PRO A 16 7.17 21.07 9.37
N ASN A 17 7.52 19.78 9.29
CA ASN A 17 7.98 18.98 10.44
C ASN A 17 6.98 18.87 11.59
N SER A 18 5.69 19.10 11.35
CA SER A 18 4.64 18.78 12.32
C SER A 18 4.60 17.29 12.63
N ARG A 19 4.43 17.00 13.92
CA ARG A 19 4.27 15.66 14.47
C ARG A 19 2.78 15.38 14.69
N VAL A 20 2.39 14.13 14.43
CA VAL A 20 1.05 13.61 14.73
C VAL A 20 1.15 12.49 15.77
N GLU A 21 0.02 12.18 16.40
CA GLU A 21 -0.06 11.02 17.29
C GLU A 21 0.15 9.72 16.52
N GLU A 22 0.60 8.70 17.24
CA GLU A 22 0.76 7.35 16.72
C GLU A 22 -0.60 6.77 16.35
N PHE A 23 -0.71 6.18 15.16
CA PHE A 23 -1.95 5.59 14.69
C PHE A 23 -1.70 4.24 14.00
N GLU A 24 -2.74 3.42 13.93
CA GLU A 24 -2.68 2.10 13.30
C GLU A 24 -2.68 2.20 11.78
N ASN A 25 -1.94 1.32 11.12
CA ASN A 25 -1.81 1.31 9.65
C ASN A 25 -3.13 1.13 8.90
N VAL A 26 -4.16 0.56 9.54
CA VAL A 26 -5.52 0.42 8.97
C VAL A 26 -6.15 1.76 8.58
N ASN A 27 -5.71 2.85 9.20
CA ASN A 27 -6.20 4.19 8.91
C ASN A 27 -5.63 4.79 7.62
N VAL A 28 -4.51 4.25 7.11
CA VAL A 28 -3.83 4.81 5.94
C VAL A 28 -4.72 4.82 4.70
N TYR A 29 -5.59 3.82 4.55
CA TYR A 29 -6.53 3.75 3.43
C TYR A 29 -7.43 4.99 3.34
N ASN A 30 -8.10 5.36 4.45
CA ASN A 30 -8.96 6.54 4.49
C ASN A 30 -8.20 7.83 4.22
N LEU A 31 -6.98 7.95 4.78
CA LEU A 31 -6.14 9.13 4.55
C LEU A 31 -5.76 9.32 3.08
N ILE A 32 -5.50 8.22 2.37
CA ILE A 32 -5.24 8.27 0.92
C ILE A 32 -6.51 8.71 0.20
N CYS A 33 -7.67 8.10 0.49
CA CYS A 33 -8.94 8.47 -0.12
C CYS A 33 -9.26 9.95 0.07
N ASP A 34 -9.12 10.46 1.30
CA ASP A 34 -9.34 11.87 1.63
C ASP A 34 -8.36 12.77 0.88
N SER A 35 -7.09 12.36 0.75
CA SER A 35 -6.06 13.16 0.08
C SER A 35 -6.28 13.35 -1.42
N ILE A 36 -7.00 12.42 -2.05
CA ILE A 36 -7.36 12.46 -3.48
C ILE A 36 -8.85 12.78 -3.70
N GLY A 37 -9.62 13.03 -2.65
CA GLY A 37 -11.02 13.46 -2.72
C GLY A 37 -12.02 12.38 -3.15
N ILE A 38 -11.72 11.09 -2.91
CA ILE A 38 -12.66 9.99 -3.19
C ILE A 38 -13.35 9.50 -1.92
N LYS A 39 -14.59 9.01 -2.06
CA LYS A 39 -15.32 8.41 -0.94
C LYS A 39 -14.75 7.00 -0.63
N PRO A 40 -14.29 6.74 0.60
CA PRO A 40 -13.79 5.42 0.97
C PRO A 40 -14.91 4.38 1.02
N LEU A 41 -14.56 3.14 0.68
CA LEU A 41 -15.43 1.96 0.88
C LEU A 41 -15.37 1.48 2.35
N PRO A 42 -16.33 0.64 2.80
CA PRO A 42 -16.34 0.14 4.17
C PRO A 42 -15.01 -0.53 4.57
N ASN A 43 -14.39 -0.04 5.65
CA ASN A 43 -13.12 -0.54 6.17
C ASN A 43 -13.03 -0.30 7.70
N ASN A 44 -11.95 -0.77 8.32
CA ASN A 44 -11.76 -0.72 9.78
C ASN A 44 -11.07 0.56 10.28
N GLY A 45 -10.62 1.45 9.38
CA GLY A 45 -10.01 2.73 9.74
C GLY A 45 -11.06 3.77 10.14
N THR A 46 -10.69 4.63 11.09
CA THR A 46 -11.56 5.69 11.62
C THR A 46 -10.94 7.08 11.54
N LEU A 47 -9.63 7.18 11.28
CA LEU A 47 -8.92 8.45 11.13
C LEU A 47 -9.15 9.04 9.73
N HIS A 48 -9.44 10.33 9.69
CA HIS A 48 -9.67 11.11 8.47
C HIS A 48 -8.90 12.44 8.52
N LEU A 49 -8.72 13.07 7.36
CA LEU A 49 -8.13 14.41 7.28
C LEU A 49 -9.12 15.50 7.74
N PRO A 50 -8.64 16.65 8.25
CA PRO A 50 -7.24 17.04 8.48
C PRO A 50 -6.67 16.45 9.78
N PHE A 51 -5.35 16.27 9.84
CA PHE A 51 -4.68 15.79 11.06
C PHE A 51 -4.70 16.80 12.20
N THR A 52 -4.80 16.28 13.43
CA THR A 52 -4.48 17.00 14.65
C THR A 52 -2.99 16.85 14.96
N THR A 53 -2.24 17.95 14.84
CA THR A 53 -0.81 17.97 15.14
C THR A 53 -0.56 18.12 16.64
N ILE A 54 0.42 17.39 17.19
CA ILE A 54 0.78 17.39 18.62
C ILE A 54 2.09 18.15 18.90
N GLY A 55 2.59 18.92 17.94
CA GLY A 55 3.84 19.68 18.04
C GLY A 55 4.70 19.57 16.78
N LEU A 56 5.98 19.89 16.91
CA LEU A 56 6.99 19.73 15.87
C LEU A 56 8.00 18.64 16.28
N HIS A 57 8.61 17.98 15.30
CA HIS A 57 9.70 17.03 15.55
C HIS A 57 11.01 17.70 16.05
N SER A 58 11.05 19.03 16.15
CA SER A 58 12.20 19.81 16.63
C SER A 58 12.08 20.21 18.11
N ASP A 59 10.96 19.90 18.77
CA ASP A 59 10.72 20.31 20.15
C ASP A 59 11.52 19.42 21.13
N ASP A 60 12.04 19.99 22.21
CA ASP A 60 12.83 19.27 23.24
C ASP A 60 12.04 18.13 23.93
N ASP A 61 10.70 18.21 23.93
CA ASP A 61 9.79 17.20 24.48
C ASP A 61 9.48 16.04 23.50
N THR A 62 10.22 15.93 22.39
CA THR A 62 10.05 14.83 21.43
C THR A 62 10.50 13.51 22.07
N PRO A 63 9.61 12.52 22.26
CA PRO A 63 10.01 11.21 22.75
C PRO A 63 11.02 10.61 21.76
N GLY A 64 12.19 10.23 22.27
CA GLY A 64 13.25 9.64 21.46
C GLY A 64 12.74 8.42 20.71
N LEU A 65 13.13 8.29 19.44
CA LEU A 65 12.88 7.08 18.67
C LEU A 65 13.63 5.94 19.36
N ASP A 66 12.90 4.98 19.93
CA ASP A 66 13.47 3.70 20.35
C ASP A 66 14.00 2.98 19.12
N THR A 67 15.26 3.23 18.76
CA THR A 67 15.94 2.44 17.76
C THR A 67 16.11 1.03 18.33
N PRO A 68 15.52 -0.01 17.73
CA PRO A 68 15.73 -1.36 18.21
C PRO A 68 17.23 -1.66 18.20
N THR A 69 17.77 -2.10 19.33
CA THR A 69 19.18 -2.49 19.46
C THR A 69 19.49 -3.55 18.41
N ASP A 70 20.40 -3.23 17.49
CA ASP A 70 20.89 -4.20 16.52
C ASP A 70 21.47 -5.41 17.28
N PRO A 71 21.18 -6.65 16.84
CA PRO A 71 21.78 -7.83 17.45
C PRO A 71 23.32 -7.71 17.38
N PRO A 72 24.05 -8.11 18.44
CA PRO A 72 25.50 -8.04 18.42
C PRO A 72 26.03 -8.85 17.24
N GLN A 73 26.77 -8.20 16.34
CA GLN A 73 27.54 -8.90 15.33
C GLN A 73 28.58 -9.75 16.03
N THR A 74 28.31 -11.05 16.18
CA THR A 74 29.32 -12.02 16.57
C THR A 74 30.39 -11.97 15.48
N ALA A 75 31.52 -11.34 15.77
CA ALA A 75 32.68 -11.36 14.88
C ALA A 75 33.02 -12.83 14.61
N ALA A 76 32.77 -13.27 13.39
CA ALA A 76 33.14 -14.60 12.93
C ALA A 76 34.67 -14.67 12.88
N THR A 77 35.27 -15.15 13.96
CA THR A 77 36.65 -15.65 13.93
C THR A 77 36.68 -16.83 12.95
N ILE A 78 37.19 -16.55 11.75
CA ILE A 78 37.61 -17.49 10.71
C ILE A 78 38.22 -18.78 11.31
N SER A 79 37.49 -19.89 11.21
CA SER A 79 38.01 -21.25 11.38
C SER A 79 37.97 -21.97 10.04
N PRO A 80 39.05 -22.67 9.62
CA PRO A 80 39.11 -23.27 8.29
C PRO A 80 38.23 -24.53 8.20
N SER A 81 37.53 -24.62 7.08
CA SER A 81 36.74 -25.75 6.60
C SER A 81 37.53 -27.05 6.55
N PRO A 82 36.86 -28.20 6.75
CA PRO A 82 36.97 -29.24 5.74
C PRO A 82 35.60 -29.76 5.28
N SER A 83 35.44 -29.88 3.97
CA SER A 83 34.46 -30.75 3.28
C SER A 83 35.27 -31.70 2.36
N PRO A 84 34.74 -32.83 1.84
CA PRO A 84 33.34 -33.26 1.80
C PRO A 84 33.12 -34.75 2.14
N SER A 85 31.87 -35.19 2.26
CA SER A 85 31.49 -36.59 1.99
C SER A 85 30.06 -36.65 1.48
N ILE A 86 29.97 -36.84 0.16
CA ILE A 86 28.76 -37.06 -0.59
C ILE A 86 28.33 -38.51 -0.35
N LYS A 87 27.13 -38.74 0.18
CA LYS A 87 26.44 -40.02 -0.01
C LYS A 87 25.09 -39.77 -0.65
N SER A 88 25.08 -40.10 -1.93
CA SER A 88 23.93 -40.22 -2.81
C SER A 88 23.01 -41.33 -2.33
N THR A 89 21.72 -41.02 -2.16
CA THR A 89 20.62 -41.99 -2.28
C THR A 89 19.35 -41.23 -2.66
N SER A 90 19.05 -41.26 -3.95
CA SER A 90 17.71 -41.09 -4.53
C SER A 90 17.03 -42.47 -4.54
N PRO A 91 15.70 -42.57 -4.36
CA PRO A 91 14.82 -42.57 -5.53
C PRO A 91 13.52 -41.74 -5.37
N ALA A 92 13.04 -41.24 -6.51
CA ALA A 92 11.73 -40.61 -6.78
C ALA A 92 10.57 -41.65 -6.81
N PRO A 93 9.36 -41.31 -7.31
CA PRO A 93 8.36 -40.32 -6.88
C PRO A 93 7.01 -41.00 -6.54
N ALA A 94 6.14 -40.39 -5.73
CA ALA A 94 4.73 -40.81 -5.64
C ALA A 94 3.82 -39.63 -5.28
N ALA A 95 2.67 -39.61 -5.93
CA ALA A 95 1.64 -38.59 -5.97
C ALA A 95 1.08 -38.18 -4.60
N THR A 96 0.54 -36.97 -4.49
CA THR A 96 -0.93 -36.67 -4.42
C THR A 96 -1.13 -35.19 -4.00
N PRO A 97 -1.95 -34.38 -4.70
CA PRO A 97 -2.28 -33.02 -4.29
C PRO A 97 -3.32 -33.00 -3.16
N PRO A 98 -3.26 -32.09 -2.18
CA PRO A 98 -4.40 -31.88 -1.29
C PRO A 98 -5.46 -31.03 -2.02
N SER A 99 -6.59 -31.66 -2.31
CA SER A 99 -7.86 -31.01 -2.62
C SER A 99 -8.83 -31.18 -1.45
N HIS A 100 -9.75 -30.21 -1.34
CA HIS A 100 -10.94 -30.14 -0.48
C HIS A 100 -10.70 -29.70 0.98
N GLU A 101 -11.47 -28.76 1.55
CA GLU A 101 -12.94 -28.66 1.46
C GLU A 101 -13.48 -27.22 1.30
N ILE A 102 -14.43 -27.09 0.38
CA ILE A 102 -15.40 -26.01 0.22
C ILE A 102 -16.71 -26.55 0.82
N PRO A 103 -17.41 -25.86 1.74
CA PRO A 103 -18.76 -26.27 2.11
C PRO A 103 -19.73 -25.94 0.97
N ALA A 104 -20.31 -26.98 0.39
CA ALA A 104 -21.42 -26.91 -0.54
C ALA A 104 -22.75 -26.88 0.21
N GLU A 105 -23.58 -25.89 -0.09
CA GLU A 105 -25.05 -25.92 -0.06
C GLU A 105 -25.49 -24.91 -1.15
N SER A 106 -26.45 -25.10 -2.03
CA SER A 106 -27.41 -26.17 -2.30
C SER A 106 -27.88 -25.95 -3.75
N SER A 107 -28.16 -27.06 -4.42
CA SER A 107 -28.73 -27.18 -5.76
C SER A 107 -30.12 -26.55 -5.90
N SER A 108 -30.37 -25.83 -7.01
CA SER A 108 -31.56 -26.07 -7.87
C SER A 108 -31.45 -25.27 -9.18
N ASP A 109 -31.43 -26.01 -10.29
CA ASP A 109 -31.92 -25.61 -11.62
C ASP A 109 -32.87 -26.75 -12.03
N PRO A 110 -33.95 -26.53 -12.79
CA PRO A 110 -33.73 -26.25 -14.21
C PRO A 110 -34.77 -25.37 -14.95
N ASP A 111 -34.31 -24.92 -16.12
CA ASP A 111 -35.02 -24.58 -17.38
C ASP A 111 -35.66 -23.18 -17.55
N ASP A 112 -35.13 -22.43 -18.54
CA ASP A 112 -35.85 -21.95 -19.75
C ASP A 112 -35.57 -20.48 -20.16
N GLU A 113 -35.02 -20.36 -21.37
CA GLU A 113 -34.99 -19.26 -22.36
C GLU A 113 -34.88 -17.77 -21.96
N GLY A 114 -33.73 -17.18 -22.31
CA GLY A 114 -33.64 -15.96 -23.12
C GLY A 114 -33.91 -14.61 -22.45
N ASN A 115 -32.87 -13.98 -21.89
CA ASN A 115 -32.72 -12.53 -21.92
C ASN A 115 -31.24 -12.12 -21.71
N GLU A 116 -30.70 -11.28 -22.60
CA GLU A 116 -29.42 -10.60 -22.37
C GLU A 116 -29.64 -9.50 -21.30
N GLU A 117 -29.53 -9.86 -20.02
CA GLU A 117 -29.39 -8.87 -18.95
C GLU A 117 -27.90 -8.72 -18.62
N VAL A 118 -27.36 -7.57 -19.02
CA VAL A 118 -25.98 -7.15 -18.74
C VAL A 118 -25.86 -6.86 -17.25
N ASP A 119 -25.09 -7.69 -16.56
CA ASP A 119 -24.81 -7.64 -15.12
C ASP A 119 -24.38 -6.23 -14.65
N GLU A 120 -25.18 -5.62 -13.77
CA GLU A 120 -24.91 -4.33 -13.10
C GLU A 120 -23.54 -4.29 -12.39
N GLU A 121 -23.03 -5.45 -11.98
CA GLU A 121 -21.74 -5.56 -11.28
C GLU A 121 -20.55 -5.20 -12.18
N THR A 122 -20.62 -5.50 -13.48
CA THR A 122 -19.55 -5.19 -14.45
C THR A 122 -19.45 -3.70 -14.73
N SER A 123 -20.59 -2.99 -14.73
CA SER A 123 -20.65 -1.54 -14.96
C SER A 123 -20.00 -0.74 -13.82
N SER A 124 -20.19 -1.19 -12.57
CA SER A 124 -19.61 -0.54 -11.38
C SER A 124 -18.08 -0.64 -11.36
N LEU A 125 -17.51 -1.78 -11.75
CA LEU A 125 -16.07 -1.98 -11.84
C LEU A 125 -15.47 -1.27 -13.05
N GLN A 126 -16.18 -1.25 -14.18
CA GLN A 126 -15.75 -0.53 -15.39
C GLN A 126 -15.69 0.98 -15.15
N SER A 127 -16.75 1.56 -14.56
CA SER A 127 -16.80 2.99 -14.23
C SER A 127 -15.77 3.40 -13.18
N PHE A 128 -15.45 2.52 -12.23
CA PHE A 128 -14.33 2.73 -11.31
C PHE A 128 -12.98 2.74 -12.03
N TYR A 129 -12.72 1.77 -12.91
CA TYR A 129 -11.47 1.73 -13.70
C TYR A 129 -11.32 2.94 -14.62
N ASP A 130 -12.40 3.42 -15.23
CA ASP A 130 -12.39 4.61 -16.07
C ASP A 130 -12.16 5.89 -15.25
N GLY A 131 -12.79 6.03 -14.08
CA GLY A 131 -12.53 7.14 -13.16
C GLY A 131 -11.07 7.20 -12.68
N VAL A 132 -10.44 6.04 -12.45
CA VAL A 132 -9.02 5.96 -12.09
C VAL A 132 -8.11 6.37 -13.26
N LYS A 133 -8.45 6.00 -14.51
CA LYS A 133 -7.68 6.41 -15.69
C LYS A 133 -7.79 7.91 -15.97
N ASP A 134 -8.96 8.51 -15.80
CA ASP A 134 -9.16 9.95 -15.94
C ASP A 134 -8.36 10.73 -14.89
N THR A 135 -8.33 10.22 -13.66
CA THR A 135 -7.53 10.81 -12.57
C THR A 135 -6.02 10.69 -12.86
N LEU A 136 -5.57 9.55 -13.36
CA LEU A 136 -4.15 9.31 -13.69
C LEU A 136 -3.67 10.18 -14.87
N SER A 137 -4.56 10.42 -15.85
CA SER A 137 -4.31 11.34 -16.95
C SER A 137 -4.20 12.78 -16.46
N SER A 138 -5.10 13.19 -15.56
CA SER A 138 -5.06 14.52 -14.93
C SER A 138 -3.80 14.75 -14.09
N ILE A 139 -3.30 13.72 -13.38
CA ILE A 139 -2.03 13.77 -12.64
C ILE A 139 -0.84 13.86 -13.60
N LYS A 140 -0.88 13.15 -14.73
CA LYS A 140 0.19 13.19 -15.74
C LYS A 140 0.27 14.57 -16.41
N ASP A 141 -0.87 15.19 -16.71
CA ASP A 141 -0.92 16.56 -17.24
C ASP A 141 -0.42 17.58 -16.22
N TRP A 142 -0.81 17.44 -14.94
CA TRP A 142 -0.28 18.27 -13.86
C TRP A 142 1.25 18.12 -13.70
N PHE A 143 1.76 16.88 -13.74
CA PHE A 143 3.20 16.62 -13.65
C PHE A 143 3.95 17.14 -14.88
N GLY A 144 3.36 17.01 -16.07
CA GLY A 144 3.91 17.59 -17.30
C GLY A 144 3.97 19.11 -17.25
N GLN A 145 2.94 19.76 -16.73
CA GLN A 145 2.89 21.21 -16.56
C GLN A 145 3.88 21.71 -15.50
N LEU A 146 4.12 20.92 -14.45
CA LEU A 146 5.13 21.19 -13.43
C LEU A 146 6.57 21.12 -13.97
N PHE A 147 6.87 20.16 -14.85
CA PHE A 147 8.21 20.03 -15.46
C PHE A 147 8.41 20.95 -16.67
N SER A 148 7.38 21.24 -17.45
CA SER A 148 7.48 22.15 -18.61
C SER A 148 7.63 23.61 -18.20
N ALA A 149 7.11 24.00 -17.04
CA ALA A 149 7.26 25.36 -16.51
C ALA A 149 8.71 25.73 -16.14
N GLU A 150 9.62 24.76 -16.03
CA GLU A 150 11.06 24.99 -15.79
C GLU A 150 11.84 25.25 -17.10
N GLU A 151 11.32 24.81 -18.26
CA GLU A 151 12.06 24.85 -19.54
C GLU A 151 11.89 26.17 -20.32
N ASP A 152 10.83 26.95 -20.05
CA ASP A 152 10.52 28.22 -20.76
C ASP A 152 11.17 29.48 -20.15
N ASN A 153 12.10 29.36 -19.21
CA ASN A 153 12.80 30.49 -18.60
C ASN A 153 14.21 30.76 -19.22
N HIS A 154 14.36 30.55 -20.53
CA HIS A 154 15.54 31.03 -21.27
C HIS A 154 15.33 32.49 -21.73
N SER A 155 16.07 33.41 -21.10
CA SER A 155 16.11 34.87 -21.34
C SER A 155 15.99 35.32 -22.80
N PRO A 156 15.24 36.40 -23.07
CA PRO A 156 15.56 37.31 -24.15
C PRO A 156 16.42 38.47 -23.63
N SER A 157 17.71 38.50 -23.95
CA SER A 157 18.54 39.70 -24.18
C SER A 157 19.91 39.31 -24.71
#